data_AF-A0ABD1NSJ1-F1
#
_entry.id   AF-A0ABD1NSJ1-F1
#
_cell.length_a   1.000
_cell.length_b   1.000
_cell.length_c   1.000
_cell.angle_alpha   90.00
_cell.angle_beta   90.00
_cell.angle_gamma   90.00
#
_symmetry.space_group_name_H-M   'P 1'
#
loop_
_entity.id
_entity.type
_entity.pdbx_description
1 polymer ?
#
loop_
_entity_poly.entity_id
_entity_poly.type
_entity_poly.pdbx_seq_one_letter_code
_entity_poly.pdbx_strand_id
1 'polypeptide(L)'
;MDVEKRDIEEEEEMMMKMVADFLRKEVRDWDNEDKMKAKFKALSGQRCDWEPLYLFWRDLIIKVARHLHIFILRSRHIKHLWFRRGGLNIGSGVIDFAGSGVVHMVGGFAGLYGALIEGPRIGRFDHRGRAVTLRGHSASLVVLGTFLLWFGWYGFNPGSFNKILSPYTSGSYYGQWSAVGRTAVTTTLAGCTAALTTLFGKRLLSGHWNVTDVCNGLLGGFAAITAGCSVVEPWAAIICGFVAALVLIGCNKLAEKVKFDGNFTIGE
;
A
#
# COMPACT_ATOMS: atom_id res chain seq x y z
N MET A 1 2.58 29.38 -31.44
CA MET A 1 1.49 28.74 -30.67
C MET A 1 0.86 27.55 -31.40
N ASP A 2 0.71 27.58 -32.72
CA ASP A 2 0.12 26.46 -33.49
C ASP A 2 1.11 25.43 -34.04
N VAL A 3 2.43 25.63 -33.87
CA VAL A 3 3.48 24.68 -34.29
C VAL A 3 3.79 23.74 -33.13
N GLU A 4 4.05 24.32 -31.96
CA GLU A 4 4.34 23.59 -30.71
C GLU A 4 3.20 22.65 -30.26
N LYS A 5 1.92 23.01 -30.52
CA LYS A 5 0.79 22.10 -30.29
C LYS A 5 0.74 20.93 -31.28
N ARG A 6 1.14 21.16 -32.53
CA ARG A 6 1.22 20.12 -33.56
C ARG A 6 2.37 19.15 -33.26
N ASP A 7 3.50 19.68 -32.79
CA ASP A 7 4.66 18.87 -32.43
C ASP A 7 4.35 17.93 -31.23
N ILE A 8 3.56 18.41 -30.25
CA ILE A 8 3.11 17.60 -29.11
C ILE A 8 2.07 16.55 -29.55
N GLU A 9 1.12 16.91 -30.41
CA GLU A 9 0.13 15.95 -30.95
C GLU A 9 0.82 14.87 -31.80
N GLU A 10 1.84 15.23 -32.58
CA GLU A 10 2.65 14.28 -33.36
C GLU A 10 3.49 13.35 -32.47
N GLU A 11 4.06 13.85 -31.36
CA GLU A 11 4.74 13.02 -30.36
C GLU A 11 3.78 12.07 -29.64
N GLU A 12 2.59 12.52 -29.26
CA GLU A 12 1.57 11.68 -28.66
C GLU A 12 1.07 10.61 -29.64
N GLU A 13 0.84 10.97 -30.89
CA GLU A 13 0.38 10.02 -31.92
C GLU A 13 1.46 8.98 -32.24
N MET A 14 2.73 9.39 -32.28
CA MET A 14 3.88 8.50 -32.45
C MET A 14 4.03 7.56 -31.25
N MET A 15 3.90 8.07 -30.03
CA MET A 15 3.95 7.27 -28.80
C MET A 15 2.80 6.26 -28.74
N MET A 16 1.58 6.68 -29.10
CA MET A 16 0.40 5.81 -29.15
C MET A 16 0.55 4.70 -30.20
N LYS A 17 1.11 5.02 -31.38
CA LYS A 17 1.46 4.00 -32.38
C LYS A 17 2.51 3.02 -31.86
N MET A 18 3.54 3.51 -31.19
CA MET A 18 4.61 2.67 -30.64
C MET A 18 4.09 1.71 -29.56
N VAL A 19 3.18 2.19 -28.70
CA VAL A 19 2.50 1.38 -27.69
C VAL A 19 1.56 0.37 -28.33
N ALA A 20 0.76 0.78 -29.32
CA ALA A 20 -0.14 -0.12 -30.04
C ALA A 20 0.60 -1.24 -30.76
N ASP A 21 1.73 -0.93 -31.41
CA ASP A 21 2.54 -1.91 -32.12
C ASP A 21 3.24 -2.89 -31.16
N PHE A 22 3.66 -2.40 -29.98
CA PHE A 22 4.16 -3.27 -28.92
C PHE A 22 3.06 -4.23 -28.40
N LEU A 23 1.86 -3.71 -28.15
CA LEU A 23 0.72 -4.51 -27.69
C LEU A 23 0.31 -5.58 -28.70
N ARG A 24 0.28 -5.24 -30.00
CA ARG A 24 0.01 -6.20 -31.09
C ARG A 24 1.05 -7.30 -31.19
N LYS A 25 2.32 -6.96 -30.91
CA LYS A 25 3.43 -7.93 -30.94
C LYS A 25 3.36 -8.91 -29.77
N GLU A 26 3.03 -8.43 -28.58
CA GLU A 26 2.96 -9.25 -27.36
C GLU A 26 1.64 -10.00 -27.23
N VAL A 27 0.55 -9.41 -27.71
CA VAL A 27 -0.80 -9.98 -27.68
C VAL A 27 -1.30 -10.09 -29.12
N ARG A 28 -1.00 -11.22 -29.75
CA ARG A 28 -1.30 -11.51 -31.18
C ARG A 28 -2.75 -11.27 -31.61
N ASP A 29 -3.71 -11.27 -30.69
CA ASP A 29 -5.13 -11.09 -30.98
C ASP A 29 -5.68 -9.71 -30.57
N TRP A 30 -4.83 -8.73 -30.25
CA TRP A 30 -5.21 -7.41 -29.68
C TRP A 30 -6.32 -6.70 -30.47
N ASP A 31 -6.24 -6.70 -31.79
CA ASP A 31 -7.20 -5.99 -32.66
C ASP A 31 -8.53 -6.75 -32.86
N ASN A 32 -8.64 -7.99 -32.39
CA ASN A 32 -9.87 -8.76 -32.52
C ASN A 32 -10.76 -8.53 -31.29
N GLU A 33 -11.60 -7.51 -31.40
CA GLU A 33 -12.46 -7.02 -30.32
C GLU A 33 -13.39 -8.12 -29.77
N ASP A 34 -13.87 -9.03 -30.62
CA ASP A 34 -14.73 -10.16 -30.23
C ASP A 34 -13.97 -11.24 -29.47
N LYS A 35 -12.73 -11.56 -29.86
CA LYS A 35 -11.84 -12.45 -29.09
C LYS A 35 -11.40 -11.82 -27.77
N MET A 36 -11.18 -10.50 -27.73
CA MET A 36 -10.85 -9.79 -26.50
C MET A 36 -12.04 -9.74 -25.56
N LYS A 37 -13.26 -9.46 -26.05
CA LYS A 37 -14.50 -9.53 -25.27
C LYS A 37 -14.85 -10.96 -24.86
N ALA A 38 -14.56 -11.97 -25.67
CA ALA A 38 -14.75 -13.39 -25.31
C ALA A 38 -13.72 -13.87 -24.28
N LYS A 39 -12.46 -13.44 -24.37
CA LYS A 39 -11.46 -13.63 -23.30
C LYS A 39 -11.86 -12.89 -22.04
N PHE A 40 -12.41 -11.68 -22.14
CA PHE A 40 -12.91 -10.88 -21.02
C PHE A 40 -14.18 -11.51 -20.39
N LYS A 41 -15.09 -12.09 -21.18
CA LYS A 41 -16.28 -12.83 -20.70
C LYS A 41 -15.96 -14.20 -20.14
N ALA A 42 -14.95 -14.89 -20.69
CA ALA A 42 -14.38 -16.08 -20.08
C ALA A 42 -13.60 -15.74 -18.78
N LEU A 43 -13.01 -14.54 -18.70
CA LEU A 43 -12.44 -13.92 -17.49
C LEU A 43 -13.51 -13.56 -16.44
N SER A 44 -14.72 -13.18 -16.88
CA SER A 44 -15.77 -12.63 -15.99
C SER A 44 -16.81 -13.66 -15.51
N GLY A 45 -16.65 -14.93 -15.85
CA GLY A 45 -17.58 -15.99 -15.46
C GLY A 45 -17.35 -16.49 -14.04
N GLN A 46 -17.86 -15.77 -13.03
CA GLN A 46 -18.18 -16.27 -11.68
C GLN A 46 -17.26 -17.39 -11.13
N ARG A 47 -16.01 -17.07 -10.77
CA ARG A 47 -15.26 -17.67 -9.65
C ARG A 47 -13.97 -16.89 -9.42
N CYS A 48 -13.50 -16.99 -8.18
CA CYS A 48 -12.57 -16.08 -7.52
C CYS A 48 -11.11 -16.34 -7.96
N ASP A 49 -10.64 -15.63 -8.98
CA ASP A 49 -9.30 -15.85 -9.55
C ASP A 49 -8.49 -14.54 -9.49
N TRP A 50 -8.04 -14.15 -8.28
CA TRP A 50 -7.22 -12.95 -8.07
C TRP A 50 -5.77 -13.11 -8.57
N GLU A 51 -5.32 -14.35 -8.77
CA GLU A 51 -3.94 -14.67 -9.12
C GLU A 51 -3.57 -14.22 -10.56
N PRO A 52 -4.36 -14.47 -11.62
CA PRO A 52 -4.04 -13.97 -12.96
C PRO A 52 -4.02 -12.44 -13.05
N LEU A 53 -4.94 -11.78 -12.34
CA LEU A 53 -5.03 -10.31 -12.29
C LEU A 53 -3.81 -9.73 -11.53
N TYR A 54 -3.47 -10.32 -10.38
CA TYR A 54 -2.26 -9.96 -9.63
C TYR A 54 -0.99 -10.20 -10.46
N LEU A 55 -0.88 -11.34 -11.15
CA LEU A 55 0.28 -11.66 -11.99
C LEU A 55 0.39 -10.69 -13.18
N PHE A 56 -0.73 -10.34 -13.81
CA PHE A 56 -0.78 -9.35 -14.87
C PHE A 56 -0.33 -7.97 -14.39
N TRP A 57 -0.93 -7.44 -13.31
CA TRP A 57 -0.57 -6.12 -12.80
C TRP A 57 0.85 -6.09 -12.23
N ARG A 58 1.29 -7.15 -11.54
CA ARG A 58 2.68 -7.33 -11.12
C ARG A 58 3.61 -7.25 -12.32
N ASP A 59 3.32 -7.99 -13.39
CA ASP A 59 4.19 -8.05 -14.56
C ASP A 59 4.16 -6.75 -15.36
N LEU A 60 3.00 -6.10 -15.47
CA LEU A 60 2.85 -4.80 -16.11
C LEU A 60 3.62 -3.72 -15.35
N ILE A 61 3.42 -3.61 -14.03
CA ILE A 61 4.12 -2.64 -13.17
C ILE A 61 5.63 -2.87 -13.25
N ILE A 62 6.09 -4.13 -13.15
CA ILE A 62 7.51 -4.47 -13.23
C ILE A 62 8.09 -4.18 -14.63
N LYS A 63 7.34 -4.41 -15.70
CA LYS A 63 7.78 -4.16 -17.07
C LYS A 63 7.85 -2.66 -17.37
N VAL A 64 6.81 -1.90 -16.99
CA VAL A 64 6.77 -0.43 -17.11
C VAL A 64 7.89 0.20 -16.28
N ALA A 65 8.07 -0.24 -15.03
CA ALA A 65 9.15 0.26 -14.17
C ALA A 65 10.55 -0.09 -14.68
N ARG A 66 10.73 -1.22 -15.39
CA ARG A 66 11.99 -1.52 -16.09
C ARG A 66 12.18 -0.69 -17.36
N HIS A 67 11.10 -0.47 -18.11
CA HIS A 67 11.13 0.27 -19.37
C HIS A 67 11.45 1.76 -19.14
N LEU A 68 10.87 2.34 -18.09
CA LEU A 68 11.13 3.71 -17.65
C LEU A 68 12.41 3.85 -16.81
N HIS A 69 13.22 2.80 -16.67
CA HIS A 69 14.41 2.74 -15.80
C HIS A 69 14.19 3.12 -14.32
N ILE A 70 12.94 3.11 -13.84
CA ILE A 70 12.56 3.43 -12.46
C ILE A 70 12.96 2.30 -11.49
N PHE A 71 13.04 1.04 -11.95
CA PHE A 71 13.52 -0.10 -11.15
C PHE A 71 14.56 -0.93 -11.90
N ILE A 72 15.85 -0.75 -11.55
CA ILE A 72 16.94 -1.66 -11.93
C ILE A 72 17.13 -2.71 -10.83
N LEU A 73 16.13 -3.55 -10.53
CA LEU A 73 16.31 -4.62 -9.53
C LEU A 73 15.62 -5.93 -9.94
N ARG A 74 16.43 -6.94 -10.33
CA ARG A 74 16.00 -8.35 -10.44
C ARG A 74 15.51 -8.85 -9.07
N SER A 75 14.40 -9.59 -8.98
CA SER A 75 13.88 -10.13 -7.70
C SER A 75 14.89 -11.00 -6.91
N ARG A 76 15.86 -11.63 -7.59
CA ARG A 76 16.97 -12.33 -6.92
C ARG A 76 18.00 -11.37 -6.29
N HIS A 77 18.19 -10.19 -6.87
CA HIS A 77 19.02 -9.13 -6.28
C HIS A 77 18.33 -8.41 -5.13
N ILE A 78 16.99 -8.36 -5.05
CA ILE A 78 16.33 -7.79 -3.85
C ILE A 78 16.64 -8.66 -2.62
N LYS A 79 16.55 -9.99 -2.71
CA LYS A 79 16.95 -10.85 -1.57
C LYS A 79 18.45 -10.77 -1.23
N HIS A 80 19.32 -10.74 -2.23
CA HIS A 80 20.77 -10.76 -2.01
C HIS A 80 21.41 -9.39 -1.75
N LEU A 81 20.83 -8.30 -2.23
CA LEU A 81 21.34 -6.93 -2.11
C LEU A 81 20.61 -6.16 -1.00
N TRP A 82 19.30 -6.34 -0.85
CA TRP A 82 18.52 -5.68 0.21
C TRP A 82 18.76 -6.36 1.56
N PHE A 83 18.43 -7.65 1.71
CA PHE A 83 18.49 -8.29 3.04
C PHE A 83 19.90 -8.73 3.47
N ARG A 84 20.82 -8.97 2.52
CA ARG A 84 22.19 -9.44 2.83
C ARG A 84 23.22 -8.31 3.03
N ARG A 85 22.91 -7.06 2.65
CA ARG A 85 23.75 -5.87 2.87
C ARG A 85 23.16 -4.84 3.85
N GLY A 86 22.10 -5.19 4.58
CA GLY A 86 21.54 -4.35 5.66
C GLY A 86 20.32 -3.50 5.32
N GLY A 87 19.66 -3.71 4.17
CA GLY A 87 18.46 -2.96 3.75
C GLY A 87 18.81 -1.58 3.19
N LEU A 88 17.97 -0.57 3.47
CA LEU A 88 18.22 0.85 3.18
C LEU A 88 19.48 1.42 3.89
N ASN A 89 20.17 0.64 4.73
CA ASN A 89 21.42 0.98 5.41
C ASN A 89 22.67 0.98 4.50
N ILE A 90 22.53 1.20 3.19
CA ILE A 90 23.71 1.39 2.32
C ILE A 90 24.28 2.78 2.60
N GLY A 91 25.03 2.93 3.69
CA GLY A 91 25.77 4.14 4.07
C GLY A 91 24.95 5.37 4.49
N SER A 92 23.62 5.31 4.43
CA SER A 92 22.72 6.44 4.71
C SER A 92 22.27 6.56 6.17
N GLY A 93 22.43 5.51 6.98
CA GLY A 93 21.93 5.42 8.36
C GLY A 93 20.41 5.19 8.49
N VAL A 94 19.70 4.90 7.39
CA VAL A 94 18.24 4.69 7.39
C VAL A 94 17.88 3.30 7.89
N ILE A 95 17.10 3.24 8.98
CA ILE A 95 16.60 2.00 9.58
C ILE A 95 15.19 1.72 9.06
N ASP A 96 15.02 0.61 8.33
CA ASP A 96 13.72 0.04 7.98
C ASP A 96 13.70 -1.43 8.40
N PHE A 97 13.29 -1.68 9.65
CA PHE A 97 13.45 -2.98 10.28
C PHE A 97 12.57 -4.07 9.65
N ALA A 98 11.24 -3.85 9.62
CA ALA A 98 10.29 -4.81 9.07
C ALA A 98 9.68 -4.36 7.73
N GLY A 99 9.82 -3.09 7.32
CA GLY A 99 9.36 -2.61 6.02
C GLY A 99 8.27 -1.53 5.98
N SER A 100 8.37 -0.43 6.74
CA SER A 100 7.53 0.76 6.46
C SER A 100 7.83 1.35 5.09
N GLY A 101 9.10 1.35 4.67
CA GLY A 101 9.51 1.79 3.35
C GLY A 101 9.19 0.72 2.30
N VAL A 102 9.85 -0.43 2.42
CA VAL A 102 9.83 -1.43 1.34
C VAL A 102 8.46 -2.08 1.10
N VAL A 103 7.59 -2.17 2.11
CA VAL A 103 6.25 -2.75 1.96
C VAL A 103 5.19 -1.66 1.91
N HIS A 104 5.08 -0.85 2.97
CA HIS A 104 3.93 0.05 3.12
C HIS A 104 4.02 1.29 2.22
N MET A 105 5.18 1.94 2.12
CA MET A 105 5.37 3.09 1.24
C MET A 105 5.32 2.68 -0.23
N VAL A 106 6.02 1.60 -0.62
CA VAL A 106 5.98 1.09 -2.00
C VAL A 106 4.56 0.67 -2.39
N GLY A 107 3.87 -0.08 -1.53
CA GLY A 107 2.47 -0.45 -1.75
C GLY A 107 1.54 0.76 -1.80
N GLY A 108 1.78 1.77 -0.96
CA GLY A 108 1.04 3.02 -0.96
C GLY A 108 1.20 3.82 -2.26
N PHE A 109 2.43 3.95 -2.77
CA PHE A 109 2.68 4.59 -4.07
C PHE A 109 2.07 3.80 -5.22
N ALA A 110 2.18 2.47 -5.20
CA ALA A 110 1.55 1.63 -6.22
C ALA A 110 0.02 1.81 -6.22
N GLY A 111 -0.61 1.85 -5.03
CA GLY A 111 -2.04 2.13 -4.89
C GLY A 111 -2.41 3.54 -5.34
N LEU A 112 -1.58 4.55 -5.03
CA LEU A 112 -1.77 5.94 -5.47
C LEU A 112 -1.74 6.05 -7.00
N TYR A 113 -0.70 5.52 -7.65
CA TYR A 113 -0.60 5.53 -9.10
C TYR A 113 -1.73 4.74 -9.76
N GLY A 114 -2.09 3.59 -9.18
CA GLY A 114 -3.22 2.81 -9.68
C GLY A 114 -4.53 3.59 -9.65
N ALA A 115 -4.84 4.26 -8.54
CA ALA A 115 -6.05 5.10 -8.45
C ALA A 115 -5.97 6.40 -9.28
N LEU A 116 -4.77 6.91 -9.60
CA LEU A 116 -4.60 8.01 -10.56
C LEU A 116 -4.92 7.57 -12.00
N ILE A 117 -4.54 6.34 -12.38
CA ILE A 117 -4.77 5.78 -13.71
C ILE A 117 -6.24 5.43 -13.91
N GLU A 118 -6.85 4.74 -12.94
CA GLU A 118 -8.27 4.35 -13.01
C GLU A 118 -9.23 5.53 -12.82
N GLY A 119 -8.81 6.52 -12.02
CA GLY A 119 -9.65 7.64 -11.63
C GLY A 119 -10.69 7.26 -10.56
N PRO A 120 -11.55 8.22 -10.18
CA PRO A 120 -12.51 8.02 -9.09
C PRO A 120 -13.66 7.09 -9.49
N ARG A 121 -14.11 6.25 -8.54
CA ARG A 121 -15.27 5.36 -8.77
C ARG A 121 -16.52 6.15 -9.12
N ILE A 122 -17.33 5.60 -10.03
CA ILE A 122 -18.62 6.18 -10.41
C ILE A 122 -19.48 6.36 -9.15
N GLY A 123 -20.07 7.54 -8.97
CA GLY A 123 -20.89 7.87 -7.80
C GLY A 123 -20.09 8.24 -6.54
N ARG A 124 -18.75 8.21 -6.55
CA ARG A 124 -17.93 8.72 -5.44
C ARG A 124 -18.05 10.23 -5.29
N PHE A 125 -18.29 10.95 -6.38
CA PHE A 125 -18.53 12.39 -6.40
C PHE A 125 -19.88 12.68 -7.05
N ASP A 126 -20.71 13.50 -6.40
CA ASP A 126 -22.00 13.92 -6.97
C ASP A 126 -21.80 14.90 -8.16
N HIS A 127 -22.88 15.21 -8.88
CA HIS A 127 -22.84 16.19 -9.99
C HIS A 127 -22.37 17.59 -9.56
N ARG A 128 -22.38 17.89 -8.26
CA ARG A 128 -21.86 19.15 -7.67
C ARG A 128 -20.42 19.01 -7.17
N GLY A 129 -19.77 17.86 -7.43
CA GLY A 129 -18.39 17.56 -7.03
C GLY A 129 -18.19 17.24 -5.55
N ARG A 130 -19.26 17.01 -4.78
CA ARG A 130 -19.17 16.67 -3.36
C ARG A 130 -18.90 15.18 -3.20
N ALA A 131 -18.02 14.84 -2.25
CA ALA A 131 -17.68 13.47 -1.93
C ALA A 131 -18.87 12.74 -1.30
N VAL A 132 -19.30 11.64 -1.92
CA VAL A 132 -20.34 10.73 -1.43
C VAL A 132 -19.66 9.49 -0.86
N THR A 133 -19.97 9.14 0.38
CA THR A 133 -19.42 7.94 1.02
C THR A 133 -20.07 6.69 0.45
N LEU A 134 -19.31 5.93 -0.33
CA LEU A 134 -19.72 4.60 -0.78
C LEU A 134 -19.63 3.64 0.41
N ARG A 135 -20.76 3.05 0.80
CA ARG A 135 -20.83 2.13 1.94
C ARG A 135 -20.06 0.85 1.64
N GLY A 136 -19.22 0.43 2.57
CA GLY A 136 -18.56 -0.89 2.51
C GLY A 136 -19.57 -2.02 2.67
N HIS A 137 -19.32 -3.16 2.03
CA HIS A 137 -20.25 -4.30 2.00
C HIS A 137 -20.56 -4.88 3.39
N SER A 138 -19.58 -4.92 4.31
CA SER A 138 -19.79 -5.44 5.67
C SER A 138 -18.76 -4.89 6.66
N ALA A 139 -19.24 -4.18 7.69
CA ALA A 139 -18.40 -3.69 8.77
C ALA A 139 -17.81 -4.83 9.63
N SER A 140 -18.56 -5.91 9.83
CA SER A 140 -18.11 -7.07 10.59
C SER A 140 -16.92 -7.78 9.93
N LEU A 141 -16.93 -7.88 8.59
CA LEU A 141 -15.81 -8.44 7.85
C LEU A 141 -14.57 -7.54 7.91
N VAL A 142 -14.74 -6.22 7.89
CA VAL A 142 -13.62 -5.26 8.06
C VAL A 142 -12.98 -5.44 9.44
N VAL A 143 -13.79 -5.55 10.49
CA VAL A 143 -13.30 -5.78 11.86
C VAL A 143 -12.58 -7.12 11.97
N LEU A 144 -13.16 -8.20 11.44
CA LEU A 144 -12.53 -9.52 11.43
C LEU A 144 -11.19 -9.50 10.67
N GLY A 145 -11.16 -8.91 9.48
CA GLY A 145 -9.94 -8.74 8.69
C GLY A 145 -8.89 -7.93 9.44
N THR A 146 -9.30 -6.88 10.16
CA THR A 146 -8.41 -6.06 10.98
C THR A 146 -7.77 -6.87 12.12
N PHE A 147 -8.54 -7.74 12.79
CA PHE A 147 -8.00 -8.63 13.82
C PHE A 147 -7.02 -9.66 13.25
N LEU A 148 -7.34 -10.24 12.09
CA LEU A 148 -6.43 -11.17 11.40
C LEU A 148 -5.13 -10.48 10.98
N LEU A 149 -5.22 -9.24 10.49
CA LEU A 149 -4.05 -8.43 10.16
C LEU A 149 -3.24 -8.09 11.41
N TRP A 150 -3.87 -7.68 12.51
CA TRP A 150 -3.17 -7.46 13.77
C TRP A 150 -2.39 -8.70 14.20
N PHE A 151 -3.04 -9.86 14.23
CA PHE A 151 -2.37 -11.12 14.52
C PHE A 151 -1.18 -11.36 13.57
N GLY A 152 -1.39 -11.17 12.27
CA GLY A 152 -0.33 -11.26 11.25
C GLY A 152 0.82 -10.28 11.49
N TRP A 153 0.55 -9.09 12.02
CA TRP A 153 1.57 -8.07 12.32
C TRP A 153 2.53 -8.49 13.44
N TYR A 154 2.12 -9.38 14.35
CA TYR A 154 3.06 -10.00 15.29
C TYR A 154 4.01 -10.99 14.60
N GLY A 155 3.57 -11.65 13.53
CA GLY A 155 4.45 -12.43 12.66
C GLY A 155 5.35 -11.54 11.80
N PHE A 156 4.88 -10.34 11.43
CA PHE A 156 5.61 -9.42 10.56
C PHE A 156 6.71 -8.65 11.32
N ASN A 157 6.34 -7.95 12.39
CA ASN A 157 7.26 -7.08 13.14
C ASN A 157 8.21 -7.91 14.04
N PRO A 158 7.75 -8.57 15.12
CA PRO A 158 8.60 -9.47 15.90
C PRO A 158 9.26 -10.59 15.08
N GLY A 159 8.60 -11.13 14.06
CA GLY A 159 9.18 -12.19 13.21
C GLY A 159 10.31 -11.72 12.29
N SER A 160 10.53 -10.41 12.15
CA SER A 160 11.69 -9.87 11.42
C SER A 160 13.02 -10.13 12.15
N PHE A 161 12.99 -10.57 13.41
CA PHE A 161 14.16 -11.14 14.06
C PHE A 161 14.47 -12.54 13.53
N ASN A 162 15.50 -12.65 12.68
CA ASN A 162 15.94 -13.92 12.10
C ASN A 162 16.50 -14.94 13.12
N LYS A 163 16.80 -14.48 14.34
CA LYS A 163 17.27 -15.29 15.46
C LYS A 163 16.61 -14.77 16.73
N ILE A 164 16.24 -15.69 17.63
CA ILE A 164 15.55 -15.35 18.89
C ILE A 164 16.45 -15.69 20.08
N LEU A 165 17.04 -16.89 20.06
CA LEU A 165 17.90 -17.41 21.13
C LEU A 165 19.35 -16.92 20.97
N SER A 166 19.52 -15.60 20.91
CA SER A 166 20.85 -14.96 20.88
C SER A 166 20.95 -14.00 22.06
N PRO A 167 21.77 -14.30 23.08
CA PRO A 167 22.04 -13.35 24.16
C PRO A 167 22.83 -12.16 23.62
N TYR A 168 22.63 -10.97 24.19
CA TYR A 168 23.44 -9.79 23.83
C TYR A 168 24.86 -9.90 24.40
N THR A 169 24.98 -10.51 25.57
CA THR A 169 26.24 -10.78 26.25
C THR A 169 26.10 -12.12 26.98
N SER A 170 27.18 -12.92 27.02
CA SER A 170 27.16 -14.21 27.72
C SER A 170 26.74 -14.02 29.18
N GLY A 171 25.74 -14.79 29.64
CA GLY A 171 25.20 -14.69 30.99
C GLY A 171 24.20 -13.56 31.25
N SER A 172 23.84 -12.75 30.23
CA SER A 172 22.82 -11.69 30.38
C SER A 172 21.39 -12.26 30.39
N TYR A 173 20.53 -11.70 31.24
CA TYR A 173 19.07 -11.93 31.19
C TYR A 173 18.44 -11.36 29.90
N TYR A 174 19.10 -10.38 29.28
CA TYR A 174 18.65 -9.75 28.05
C TYR A 174 19.31 -10.36 26.83
N GLY A 175 18.48 -10.74 25.86
CA GLY A 175 18.89 -11.19 24.54
C GLY A 175 17.87 -10.76 23.49
N GLN A 176 18.00 -11.29 22.29
CA GLN A 176 17.07 -10.97 21.19
C GLN A 176 15.61 -11.27 21.55
N TRP A 177 15.32 -12.24 22.42
CA TRP A 177 13.97 -12.46 22.97
C TRP A 177 13.36 -11.21 23.63
N SER A 178 14.16 -10.40 24.32
CA SER A 178 13.69 -9.17 24.94
C SER A 178 13.36 -8.09 23.90
N ALA A 179 14.12 -8.00 22.81
CA ALA A 179 13.79 -7.10 21.71
C ALA A 179 12.59 -7.58 20.88
N VAL A 180 12.43 -8.90 20.69
CA VAL A 180 11.21 -9.48 20.10
C VAL A 180 9.98 -9.09 20.94
N GLY A 181 10.06 -9.24 22.26
CA GLY A 181 9.01 -8.82 23.19
C GLY A 181 8.73 -7.31 23.11
N ARG A 182 9.77 -6.47 23.15
CA ARG A 182 9.62 -5.02 22.98
C ARG A 182 8.96 -4.66 21.66
N THR A 183 9.33 -5.34 20.58
CA THR A 183 8.79 -5.12 19.23
C THR A 183 7.30 -5.46 19.15
N ALA A 184 6.86 -6.51 19.85
CA ALA A 184 5.44 -6.83 19.96
C ALA A 184 4.69 -5.73 20.72
N VAL A 185 5.26 -5.24 21.83
CA VAL A 185 4.67 -4.15 22.64
C VAL A 185 4.57 -2.84 21.84
N THR A 186 5.65 -2.40 21.19
CA THR A 186 5.68 -1.17 20.39
C THR A 186 4.69 -1.23 19.23
N THR A 187 4.57 -2.39 18.58
CA THR A 187 3.60 -2.62 17.48
C THR A 187 2.18 -2.38 17.96
N THR A 188 1.79 -3.00 19.07
CA THR A 188 0.44 -2.87 19.64
C THR A 188 0.17 -1.47 20.17
N LEU A 189 1.12 -0.86 20.87
CA LEU A 189 0.94 0.51 21.38
C LEU A 189 0.74 1.51 20.25
N ALA A 190 1.49 1.40 19.15
CA ALA A 190 1.33 2.29 18.00
C ALA A 190 -0.03 2.10 17.32
N GLY A 191 -0.43 0.86 17.04
CA GLY A 191 -1.74 0.58 16.43
C GLY A 191 -2.92 1.02 17.30
N CYS A 192 -2.90 0.71 18.60
CA CYS A 192 -3.93 1.13 19.55
C CYS A 192 -4.01 2.66 19.67
N THR A 193 -2.86 3.34 19.74
CA THR A 193 -2.86 4.81 19.82
C THR A 193 -3.38 5.42 18.54
N ALA A 194 -3.03 4.88 17.37
CA ALA A 194 -3.57 5.34 16.10
C ALA A 194 -5.09 5.10 15.99
N ALA A 195 -5.57 3.96 16.49
CA ALA A 195 -6.99 3.63 16.55
C ALA A 195 -7.77 4.62 17.42
N LEU A 196 -7.29 4.89 18.65
CA LEU A 196 -7.90 5.85 19.57
C LEU A 196 -7.86 7.27 19.02
N THR A 197 -6.72 7.69 18.47
CA THR A 197 -6.56 9.01 17.86
C THR A 197 -7.53 9.18 16.69
N THR A 198 -7.70 8.14 15.87
CA THR A 198 -8.66 8.15 14.76
C THR A 198 -10.10 8.17 15.26
N LEU A 199 -10.42 7.36 16.26
CA LEU A 199 -11.73 7.29 16.91
C LEU A 199 -12.16 8.68 17.42
N PHE A 200 -11.35 9.32 18.26
CA PHE A 200 -11.66 10.63 18.81
C PHE A 200 -11.53 11.76 17.78
N GLY A 201 -10.48 11.73 16.94
CA GLY A 201 -10.26 12.74 15.90
C GLY A 201 -11.40 12.79 14.89
N LYS A 202 -11.85 11.64 14.38
CA LYS A 202 -13.02 11.58 13.48
C LYS A 202 -14.31 11.90 14.21
N ARG A 203 -14.47 11.55 15.49
CA ARG A 203 -15.64 11.94 16.27
C ARG A 203 -15.82 13.45 16.36
N LEU A 204 -14.71 14.17 16.58
CA LEU A 204 -14.70 15.64 16.65
C LEU A 204 -14.98 16.30 15.29
N LEU A 205 -14.52 15.68 14.20
CA LEU A 205 -14.66 16.22 12.85
C LEU A 205 -16.00 15.91 12.19
N SER A 206 -16.47 14.67 12.33
CA SER A 206 -17.64 14.14 11.61
C SER A 206 -18.89 14.03 12.48
N GLY A 207 -18.77 14.21 13.80
CA GLY A 207 -19.90 14.14 14.73
C GLY A 207 -20.47 12.74 14.97
N HIS A 208 -19.88 11.69 14.40
CA HIS A 208 -20.36 10.31 14.50
C HIS A 208 -19.20 9.34 14.73
N TRP A 209 -19.50 8.20 15.35
CA TRP A 209 -18.53 7.11 15.54
C TRP A 209 -18.61 6.15 14.35
N ASN A 210 -17.47 5.86 13.73
CA ASN A 210 -17.39 4.93 12.60
C ASN A 210 -16.28 3.90 12.82
N VAL A 211 -16.67 2.63 12.89
CA VAL A 211 -15.73 1.52 13.13
C VAL A 211 -14.72 1.34 12.01
N THR A 212 -15.10 1.61 10.75
CA THR A 212 -14.19 1.41 9.61
C THR A 212 -13.04 2.41 9.62
N ASP A 213 -13.31 3.65 10.05
CA ASP A 213 -12.27 4.66 10.22
C ASP A 213 -11.27 4.24 11.30
N VAL A 214 -11.75 3.66 12.41
CA VAL A 214 -10.90 3.17 13.51
C VAL A 214 -10.02 2.01 13.04
N CYS A 215 -10.60 1.04 12.31
CA CYS A 215 -9.85 -0.07 11.70
C CYS A 215 -8.74 0.44 10.77
N ASN A 216 -9.05 1.41 9.90
CA ASN A 216 -8.05 2.01 9.02
C ASN A 216 -6.96 2.76 9.80
N GLY A 217 -7.34 3.49 10.85
CA GLY A 217 -6.40 4.15 11.76
C GLY A 217 -5.44 3.17 12.43
N LEU A 218 -5.98 2.06 12.94
CA LEU A 218 -5.21 1.00 13.58
C LEU A 218 -4.19 0.38 12.62
N LEU A 219 -4.61 0.03 11.39
CA LEU A 219 -3.71 -0.51 10.36
C LEU A 219 -2.66 0.51 9.90
N GLY A 220 -3.03 1.79 9.82
CA GLY A 220 -2.09 2.88 9.54
C GLY A 220 -1.01 3.03 10.63
N GLY A 221 -1.39 2.89 11.90
CA GLY A 221 -0.45 2.87 13.03
C GLY A 221 0.53 1.70 12.97
N PHE A 222 0.02 0.50 12.62
CA PHE A 222 0.89 -0.65 12.41
C PHE A 222 1.87 -0.45 11.25
N ALA A 223 1.40 0.07 10.12
CA ALA A 223 2.28 0.35 8.98
C ALA A 223 3.37 1.39 9.31
N ALA A 224 3.05 2.39 10.12
CA ALA A 224 3.98 3.46 10.50
C ALA A 224 5.09 2.99 11.45
N ILE A 225 4.79 2.10 12.41
CA ILE A 225 5.77 1.62 13.38
C ILE A 225 6.71 0.55 12.80
N THR A 226 6.33 -0.11 11.69
CA THR A 226 7.06 -1.22 11.08
C THR A 226 8.57 -0.96 10.85
N ALA A 227 8.99 0.25 10.47
CA ALA A 227 10.41 0.58 10.30
C ALA A 227 11.17 0.69 11.63
N GLY A 228 10.52 1.25 12.66
CA GLY A 228 11.14 1.58 13.94
C GLY A 228 10.85 0.61 15.08
N CYS A 229 9.99 -0.39 14.89
CA CYS A 229 9.41 -1.18 15.98
C CYS A 229 10.45 -1.91 16.86
N SER A 230 11.63 -2.23 16.33
CA SER A 230 12.74 -2.85 17.07
C SER A 230 13.64 -1.87 17.82
N VAL A 231 13.67 -0.59 17.43
CA VAL A 231 14.61 0.42 17.95
C VAL A 231 13.94 1.51 18.78
N VAL A 232 12.64 1.73 18.60
CA VAL A 232 11.88 2.74 19.36
C VAL A 232 11.48 2.22 20.72
N GLU A 233 11.49 3.13 21.71
CA GLU A 233 10.97 2.86 23.03
C GLU A 233 9.43 2.78 23.03
N PRO A 234 8.80 2.01 23.95
CA PRO A 234 7.34 1.88 24.02
C PRO A 234 6.58 3.21 24.09
N TRP A 235 7.10 4.20 24.82
CA TRP A 235 6.47 5.52 24.90
C TRP A 235 6.53 6.28 23.57
N ALA A 236 7.62 6.11 22.80
CA ALA A 236 7.77 6.75 21.50
C ALA A 236 6.83 6.11 20.47
N ALA A 237 6.55 4.81 20.58
CA ALA A 237 5.59 4.12 19.73
C ALA A 237 4.17 4.70 19.84
N ILE A 238 3.77 5.19 21.03
CA ILE A 238 2.50 5.91 21.23
C ILE A 238 2.47 7.17 20.37
N ILE A 239 3.54 7.96 20.40
CA ILE A 239 3.65 9.20 19.59
C ILE A 239 3.62 8.87 18.10
N CYS A 240 4.32 7.82 17.66
CA CYS A 240 4.29 7.37 16.27
C CYS A 240 2.86 7.03 15.83
N GLY A 241 2.11 6.28 16.65
CA GLY A 241 0.72 5.95 16.38
C GLY A 241 -0.19 7.18 16.30
N PHE A 242 -0.03 8.12 17.23
CA PHE A 242 -0.77 9.38 17.23
C PHE A 242 -0.52 10.19 15.95
N VAL A 243 0.74 10.41 15.59
CA VAL A 243 1.12 11.16 14.38
C VAL A 243 0.64 10.45 13.12
N ALA A 244 0.78 9.12 13.04
CA ALA A 244 0.31 8.33 11.90
C ALA A 244 -1.21 8.50 11.67
N ALA A 245 -2.01 8.50 12.74
CA ALA A 245 -3.44 8.74 12.65
C ALA A 245 -3.78 10.17 12.16
N LEU A 246 -3.05 11.19 12.63
CA LEU A 246 -3.25 12.57 12.16
C LEU A 246 -2.92 12.69 10.67
N VAL A 247 -1.82 12.08 10.23
CA VAL A 247 -1.43 12.03 8.81
C VAL A 247 -2.51 11.33 8.00
N LEU A 248 -3.01 10.17 8.45
CA LEU A 248 -4.08 9.45 7.75
C LEU A 248 -5.36 10.29 7.62
N ILE A 249 -5.80 10.97 8.70
CA ILE A 249 -6.97 11.85 8.67
C ILE A 249 -6.73 13.02 7.70
N GLY A 250 -5.55 13.62 7.73
CA GLY A 250 -5.15 14.71 6.83
C GLY A 250 -5.15 14.28 5.36
N CYS A 251 -4.53 13.15 5.05
CA CYS A 251 -4.49 12.57 3.70
C CYS A 251 -5.89 12.23 3.19
N ASN A 252 -6.77 11.69 4.02
CA ASN A 252 -8.17 11.43 3.65
C ASN A 252 -8.91 12.73 3.26
N LYS A 253 -8.75 13.80 4.05
CA LYS A 253 -9.33 15.11 3.72
C LYS A 253 -8.72 15.72 2.45
N LEU A 254 -7.42 15.53 2.24
CA LEU A 254 -6.75 16.00 1.04
C LEU A 254 -7.28 15.26 -0.19
N ALA A 255 -7.41 13.93 -0.12
CA ALA A 255 -7.97 13.10 -1.18
C ALA A 255 -9.38 13.55 -1.57
N GLU A 256 -10.23 13.89 -0.59
CA GLU A 256 -11.56 14.46 -0.86
C GLU A 256 -11.50 15.80 -1.61
N LYS A 257 -10.54 16.67 -1.28
CA LYS A 257 -10.36 17.97 -1.95
C LYS A 257 -9.85 17.81 -3.39
N VAL A 258 -8.92 16.89 -3.62
CA VAL A 258 -8.34 16.64 -4.96
C VAL A 258 -9.17 15.66 -5.81
N LYS A 259 -10.37 15.30 -5.34
CA LYS A 259 -11.29 14.33 -6.00
C LYS A 259 -10.64 12.97 -6.29
N PHE A 260 -9.79 12.52 -5.37
CA PHE A 260 -9.08 11.25 -5.46
C PHE A 260 -9.83 10.15 -4.71
N ASP A 261 -9.90 8.95 -5.29
CA ASP A 261 -10.52 7.77 -4.67
C ASP A 261 -9.51 6.62 -4.58
N GLY A 262 -8.96 6.37 -3.39
CA GLY A 262 -7.95 5.33 -3.17
C GLY A 262 -8.50 3.92 -3.00
N ASN A 263 -9.80 3.71 -3.13
CA ASN A 263 -10.43 2.40 -2.95
C ASN A 263 -10.69 1.74 -4.30
N PHE A 264 -9.91 0.69 -4.60
CA PHE A 264 -10.21 -0.26 -5.67
C PHE A 264 -11.44 -1.08 -5.30
N THR A 265 -12.60 -0.61 -5.72
CA THR A 265 -13.83 -1.41 -5.77
C THR A 265 -14.44 -1.10 -7.11
N ILE A 266 -14.28 -2.04 -8.03
CA ILE A 266 -14.89 -1.98 -9.35
C ILE A 266 -16.40 -1.91 -9.08
N GLY A 267 -17.01 -0.81 -9.51
CA GLY A 267 -18.47 -0.65 -9.50
C GLY A 267 -19.10 -1.76 -10.32
N GLU A 268 -20.31 -2.13 -9.91
CA GLU A 268 -21.15 -3.22 -10.43
C GLU A 268 -21.02 -3.51 -11.94
#